data_AF-A0A6J2T7P1-F1
#
_entry.id   AF-A0A6J2T7P1-F1
#
_cell.length_a   1.000
_cell.length_b   1.000
_cell.length_c   1.000
_cell.angle_alpha   90.00
_cell.angle_beta   90.00
_cell.angle_gamma   90.00
#
_symmetry.space_group_name_H-M   'P 1'
#
loop_
_entity.id
_entity.type
_entity.pdbx_description
1 polymer ?
#
loop_
_entity_poly.entity_id
_entity_poly.type
_entity_poly.pdbx_seq_one_letter_code
_entity_poly.pdbx_strand_id
1 'polypeptide(L)'
;MSRKEIVSFLLLLVALISLLNATIFANVMPTHINFSQLGHQTITLSTSYICILYGLSTWLYHSNYRRPRRHMRWVQIAMLSILIVANIVTCYYFVDSISMRKVKESTDIESLLTPFERACKWISLVLSIVAVLLLFLSLVLVWLTAWRKEKERHIRLYQERKSVMKR
;
A
#
# COMPACT_ATOMS: atom_id res chain seq x y z
N MET A 1 -7.82 -14.77 16.29
CA MET A 1 -7.51 -14.21 14.96
C MET A 1 -6.49 -15.06 14.23
N SER A 2 -6.85 -15.56 13.05
CA SER A 2 -5.90 -16.20 12.13
C SER A 2 -4.97 -15.15 11.53
N ARG A 3 -3.68 -15.46 11.29
CA ARG A 3 -2.72 -14.51 10.69
C ARG A 3 -3.20 -13.90 9.35
N LYS A 4 -4.10 -14.59 8.65
CA LYS A 4 -4.73 -14.10 7.42
C LYS A 4 -5.71 -12.95 7.67
N GLU A 5 -6.46 -13.02 8.77
CA GLU A 5 -7.41 -11.97 9.19
C GLU A 5 -6.65 -10.73 9.63
N ILE A 6 -5.51 -10.89 10.31
CA ILE A 6 -4.64 -9.77 10.70
C ILE A 6 -4.15 -9.02 9.45
N VAL A 7 -3.63 -9.73 8.44
CA VAL A 7 -3.17 -9.12 7.18
C VAL A 7 -4.32 -8.41 6.46
N SER A 8 -5.50 -9.03 6.43
CA SER A 8 -6.70 -8.44 5.82
C SER A 8 -7.13 -7.15 6.52
N PHE A 9 -7.20 -7.16 7.84
CA PHE A 9 -7.56 -6.00 8.65
C PHE A 9 -6.55 -4.87 8.45
N LEU A 10 -5.26 -5.21 8.38
CA LEU A 10 -4.20 -4.24 8.14
C LEU A 10 -4.30 -3.59 6.76
N LEU A 11 -4.62 -4.38 5.72
CA LEU A 11 -4.87 -3.86 4.37
C LEU A 11 -6.11 -2.96 4.31
N LEU A 12 -7.18 -3.30 5.01
CA LEU A 12 -8.37 -2.45 5.10
C LEU A 12 -8.08 -1.14 5.83
N LEU A 13 -7.26 -1.18 6.88
CA LEU A 13 -6.85 0.02 7.61
C LEU A 13 -5.99 0.94 6.71
N VAL A 14 -5.05 0.36 5.94
CA VAL A 14 -4.29 1.09 4.91
C VAL A 14 -5.23 1.72 3.88
N ALA A 15 -6.24 0.97 3.44
CA ALA A 15 -7.18 1.47 2.46
C ALA A 15 -7.99 2.66 2.97
N LEU A 16 -8.45 2.61 4.23
CA LEU A 16 -9.19 3.70 4.86
C LEU A 16 -8.31 4.95 5.00
N ILE A 17 -7.07 4.80 5.46
CA ILE A 17 -6.11 5.90 5.56
C ILE A 17 -5.85 6.52 4.18
N SER A 18 -5.63 5.68 3.17
CA SER A 18 -5.34 6.15 1.79
C SER A 18 -6.55 6.82 1.15
N LEU A 19 -7.76 6.33 1.44
CA LEU A 19 -9.01 6.93 0.98
C LEU A 19 -9.25 8.29 1.65
N LEU A 20 -9.06 8.37 2.97
CA LEU A 20 -9.15 9.62 3.72
C LEU A 20 -8.15 10.65 3.19
N ASN A 21 -6.93 10.20 2.88
CA ASN A 21 -5.92 11.08 2.31
C ASN A 21 -6.34 11.63 0.94
N ALA A 22 -6.87 10.76 0.07
CA ALA A 22 -7.34 11.15 -1.25
C ALA A 22 -8.56 12.10 -1.21
N THR A 23 -9.46 11.94 -0.24
CA THR A 23 -10.64 12.81 -0.08
C THR A 23 -10.29 14.17 0.50
N ILE A 24 -9.36 14.24 1.46
CA ILE A 24 -8.83 15.51 1.96
C ILE A 24 -8.23 16.32 0.81
N PHE A 25 -7.47 15.69 -0.09
CA PHE A 25 -6.93 16.38 -1.27
C PHE A 25 -7.97 16.82 -2.28
N ALA A 26 -9.03 16.02 -2.50
CA ALA A 26 -10.12 16.38 -3.41
C ALA A 26 -10.81 17.69 -3.01
N ASN A 27 -10.89 17.97 -1.70
CA ASN A 27 -11.56 19.15 -1.17
C ASN A 27 -10.66 20.38 -1.02
N VAL A 28 -9.34 20.22 -0.98
CA VAL A 28 -8.41 21.31 -0.57
C VAL A 28 -7.83 22.09 -1.74
N MET A 29 -7.80 21.56 -2.97
CA MET A 29 -7.18 22.29 -4.09
C MET A 29 -7.83 21.99 -5.44
N PRO A 30 -8.04 23.00 -6.30
CA PRO A 30 -8.49 22.76 -7.66
C PRO A 30 -7.38 22.03 -8.43
N THR A 31 -7.70 20.82 -8.87
CA THR A 31 -6.80 19.82 -9.48
C THR A 31 -6.10 20.28 -10.78
N HIS A 32 -6.47 21.43 -11.34
CA HIS A 32 -5.92 21.95 -12.59
C HIS A 32 -4.59 22.70 -12.44
N ILE A 33 -4.17 23.06 -11.22
CA ILE A 33 -2.98 23.91 -10.99
C ILE A 33 -1.73 23.08 -10.64
N ASN A 34 -1.89 21.91 -10.01
CA ASN A 34 -0.76 21.12 -9.48
C ASN A 34 -0.80 19.64 -9.93
N PHE A 35 -0.12 19.33 -11.03
CA PHE A 35 0.00 17.96 -11.56
C PHE A 35 0.62 16.96 -10.58
N SER A 36 1.60 17.38 -9.76
CA SER A 36 2.23 16.51 -8.76
C SER A 36 1.24 16.05 -7.68
N GLN A 37 0.30 16.91 -7.31
CA GLN A 37 -0.72 16.60 -6.31
C GLN A 37 -1.80 15.68 -6.88
N LEU A 38 -2.20 15.89 -8.14
CA LEU A 38 -3.08 14.98 -8.86
C LEU A 38 -2.45 13.57 -9.01
N GLY A 39 -1.16 13.51 -9.32
CA GLY A 39 -0.41 12.26 -9.37
C GLY A 39 -0.36 11.53 -8.02
N HIS A 40 -0.14 12.27 -6.93
CA HIS A 40 -0.18 11.70 -5.58
C HIS A 40 -1.57 11.15 -5.24
N GLN A 41 -2.63 11.91 -5.52
CA GLN A 41 -4.02 11.54 -5.24
C GLN A 41 -4.47 10.29 -6.02
N THR A 42 -4.15 10.22 -7.30
CA THR A 42 -4.49 9.06 -8.15
C THR A 42 -3.80 7.79 -7.66
N ILE A 43 -2.54 7.89 -7.22
CA ILE A 43 -1.79 6.75 -6.67
C ILE A 43 -2.33 6.34 -5.30
N THR A 44 -2.66 7.28 -4.41
CA THR A 44 -3.28 6.96 -3.11
C THR A 44 -4.67 6.32 -3.27
N LEU A 45 -5.48 6.80 -4.23
CA LEU A 45 -6.77 6.19 -4.54
C LEU A 45 -6.62 4.77 -5.11
N SER A 46 -5.70 4.57 -6.05
CA SER A 46 -5.39 3.25 -6.62
C SER A 46 -4.89 2.27 -5.54
N THR A 47 -4.07 2.78 -4.61
CA THR A 47 -3.60 2.03 -3.45
C THR A 47 -4.76 1.59 -2.56
N SER A 48 -5.68 2.51 -2.25
CA SER A 48 -6.88 2.19 -1.47
C SER A 48 -7.71 1.10 -2.14
N TYR A 49 -7.99 1.24 -3.43
CA TYR A 49 -8.77 0.27 -4.20
C TYR A 49 -8.15 -1.13 -4.17
N ILE A 50 -6.85 -1.23 -4.43
CA ILE A 50 -6.14 -2.50 -4.43
C ILE A 50 -6.12 -3.13 -3.02
N CYS A 51 -5.90 -2.32 -1.99
CA CYS A 51 -5.93 -2.78 -0.60
C CYS A 51 -7.33 -3.27 -0.18
N ILE A 52 -8.42 -2.64 -0.63
CA ILE A 52 -9.79 -3.12 -0.40
C ILE A 52 -10.02 -4.45 -1.10
N LEU A 53 -9.65 -4.56 -2.38
CA LEU A 53 -9.81 -5.80 -3.13
C LEU A 53 -9.08 -6.97 -2.45
N TYR A 54 -7.81 -6.78 -2.08
CA TYR A 54 -7.05 -7.83 -1.40
C TYR A 54 -7.53 -8.07 0.04
N GLY A 55 -7.93 -7.02 0.76
CA GLY A 55 -8.49 -7.10 2.10
C GLY A 55 -9.79 -7.89 2.13
N LEU A 56 -10.70 -7.66 1.18
CA LEU A 56 -11.95 -8.42 1.05
C LEU A 56 -11.73 -9.82 0.47
N SER A 57 -10.73 -9.99 -0.40
CA SER A 57 -10.42 -11.28 -1.03
C SER A 57 -10.14 -12.39 0.00
N THR A 58 -9.55 -12.06 1.15
CA THR A 58 -9.28 -13.05 2.20
C THR A 58 -10.54 -13.56 2.89
N TRP A 59 -11.63 -12.79 2.87
CA TRP A 59 -12.93 -13.18 3.45
C TRP A 59 -13.79 -13.89 2.40
N LEU A 60 -13.86 -13.33 1.18
CA LEU A 60 -14.71 -13.85 0.10
C LEU A 60 -14.15 -15.12 -0.54
N TYR A 61 -12.84 -15.22 -0.76
CA TYR A 61 -12.22 -16.40 -1.37
C TYR A 61 -11.87 -17.46 -0.31
N HIS A 62 -12.91 -17.97 0.38
CA HIS A 62 -12.80 -19.20 1.16
C HIS A 62 -12.63 -20.46 0.27
N SER A 63 -12.64 -20.31 -1.05
CA SER A 63 -12.58 -21.38 -2.06
C SER A 63 -11.43 -22.36 -1.85
N ASN A 64 -11.77 -23.64 -1.96
CA ASN A 64 -11.11 -24.83 -1.44
C ASN A 64 -9.89 -25.32 -2.28
N TYR A 65 -9.41 -24.54 -3.25
CA TYR A 65 -8.39 -25.00 -4.21
C TYR A 65 -6.95 -24.63 -3.82
N ARG A 66 -6.10 -25.66 -3.66
CA ARG A 66 -4.74 -25.57 -3.08
C ARG A 66 -3.67 -24.96 -4.01
N ARG A 67 -3.80 -25.10 -5.34
CA ARG A 67 -2.87 -24.55 -6.35
C ARG A 67 -3.02 -23.03 -6.61
N PRO A 68 -4.23 -22.47 -6.87
CA PRO A 68 -4.38 -21.04 -7.14
C PRO A 68 -3.96 -20.13 -5.97
N ARG A 69 -4.06 -20.62 -4.72
CA ARG A 69 -3.63 -19.87 -3.52
C ARG A 69 -2.15 -19.50 -3.48
N ARG A 70 -1.27 -20.20 -4.20
CA ARG A 70 0.16 -19.86 -4.23
C ARG A 70 0.43 -18.74 -5.23
N HIS A 71 -0.10 -18.84 -6.44
CA HIS A 71 0.02 -17.78 -7.45
C HIS A 71 -0.60 -16.48 -6.95
N MET A 72 -1.79 -16.54 -6.33
CA MET A 72 -2.44 -15.36 -5.75
C MET A 72 -1.56 -14.62 -4.73
N ARG A 73 -0.78 -15.35 -3.93
CA ARG A 73 0.13 -14.74 -2.92
C ARG A 73 1.33 -14.06 -3.56
N TRP A 74 1.92 -14.66 -4.60
CA TRP A 74 3.03 -14.05 -5.33
C TRP A 74 2.57 -12.80 -6.08
N VAL A 75 1.38 -12.83 -6.68
CA VAL A 75 0.75 -11.66 -7.30
C VAL A 75 0.50 -10.58 -6.25
N GLN A 76 -0.03 -10.94 -5.08
CA GLN A 76 -0.23 -9.98 -3.98
C GLN A 76 1.08 -9.33 -3.52
N ILE A 77 2.17 -10.11 -3.37
CA ILE A 77 3.49 -9.59 -3.03
C ILE A 77 3.99 -8.61 -4.10
N ALA A 78 3.90 -8.99 -5.38
CA ALA A 78 4.33 -8.16 -6.50
C ALA A 78 3.54 -6.84 -6.55
N MET A 79 2.22 -6.90 -6.43
CA MET A 79 1.37 -5.71 -6.40
C MET A 79 1.68 -4.80 -5.20
N LEU A 80 1.89 -5.37 -4.01
CA LEU A 80 2.29 -4.59 -2.83
C LEU A 80 3.65 -3.92 -3.01
N SER A 81 4.63 -4.60 -3.62
CA SER A 81 5.92 -3.97 -3.92
C SER A 81 5.80 -2.81 -4.90
N ILE A 82 5.01 -2.95 -5.97
CA ILE A 82 4.77 -1.87 -6.95
C ILE A 82 4.08 -0.68 -6.26
N LEU A 83 3.09 -0.94 -5.41
CA LEU A 83 2.39 0.07 -4.64
C LEU A 83 3.32 0.84 -3.69
N ILE A 84 4.21 0.14 -2.99
CA ILE A 84 5.19 0.78 -2.09
C ILE A 84 6.11 1.71 -2.90
N VAL A 85 6.68 1.23 -4.00
CA VAL A 85 7.55 2.05 -4.86
C VAL A 85 6.79 3.27 -5.40
N ALA A 86 5.58 3.07 -5.90
CA ALA A 86 4.74 4.16 -6.41
C ALA A 86 4.44 5.21 -5.33
N ASN A 87 4.07 4.79 -4.12
CA ASN A 87 3.80 5.70 -3.00
C ASN A 87 5.07 6.42 -2.51
N ILE A 88 6.23 5.78 -2.54
CA ILE A 88 7.51 6.42 -2.19
C ILE A 88 7.85 7.50 -3.22
N VAL A 89 7.74 7.18 -4.52
CA VAL A 89 8.04 8.12 -5.61
C VAL A 89 7.10 9.32 -5.57
N THR A 90 5.80 9.11 -5.42
CA THR A 90 4.86 10.24 -5.29
C THR A 90 5.06 11.03 -4.03
N CYS A 91 5.37 10.39 -2.89
CA CYS A 91 5.68 11.09 -1.65
C CYS A 91 6.93 11.97 -1.82
N TYR A 92 7.97 11.48 -2.50
CA TYR A 92 9.17 12.26 -2.80
C TYR A 92 8.85 13.51 -3.64
N TYR A 93 8.13 13.34 -4.75
CA TYR A 93 7.69 14.48 -5.58
C TYR A 93 6.74 15.42 -4.84
N PHE A 94 5.91 14.90 -3.93
CA PHE A 94 5.01 15.70 -3.12
C PHE A 94 5.76 16.56 -2.10
N VAL A 95 6.77 16.00 -1.42
CA VAL A 95 7.68 16.76 -0.54
C VAL A 95 8.40 17.87 -1.31
N ASP A 96 8.91 17.56 -2.51
CA ASP A 96 9.54 18.55 -3.38
C ASP A 96 8.56 19.67 -3.78
N SER A 97 7.30 19.30 -4.07
CA SER A 97 6.24 20.28 -4.38
C SER A 97 5.85 21.15 -3.18
N ILE A 98 5.87 20.61 -1.95
CA ILE A 98 5.64 21.39 -0.72
C ILE A 98 6.82 22.32 -0.45
N SER A 99 8.04 21.85 -0.73
CA SER A 99 9.27 22.60 -0.54
C SER A 99 9.33 23.86 -1.42
N MET A 100 8.53 23.96 -2.50
CA MET A 100 8.44 25.13 -3.40
C MET A 100 9.81 25.69 -3.79
N ARG A 101 10.87 24.86 -3.81
CA ARG A 101 12.27 25.32 -3.87
C ARG A 101 12.54 26.14 -5.13
N LYS A 102 11.86 25.81 -6.23
CA LYS A 102 11.96 26.51 -7.52
C LYS A 102 11.06 27.73 -7.66
N VAL A 103 10.03 27.88 -6.81
CA VAL A 103 9.04 28.97 -6.91
C VAL A 103 9.26 30.04 -5.85
N LYS A 104 9.78 29.65 -4.68
CA LYS A 104 10.20 30.54 -3.58
C LYS A 104 11.29 31.53 -4.01
N GLU A 105 12.03 31.20 -5.06
CA GLU A 105 13.13 32.03 -5.59
C GLU A 105 12.63 33.16 -6.51
N SER A 106 11.36 33.11 -6.96
CA SER A 106 10.83 34.04 -7.97
C SER A 106 9.47 34.68 -7.63
N THR A 107 8.72 34.19 -6.65
CA THR A 107 7.44 34.80 -6.24
C THR A 107 7.04 34.40 -4.83
N ASP A 108 6.58 35.37 -4.02
CA ASP A 108 6.22 35.17 -2.61
C ASP A 108 4.80 34.59 -2.46
N ILE A 109 4.61 33.35 -2.93
CA ILE A 109 3.31 32.64 -2.92
C ILE A 109 2.96 32.13 -1.51
N GLU A 110 3.88 32.22 -0.54
CA GLU A 110 3.67 31.79 0.84
C GLU A 110 2.54 32.57 1.56
N SER A 111 2.18 33.76 1.04
CA SER A 111 1.08 34.60 1.53
C SER A 111 -0.31 34.25 0.97
N LEU A 112 -0.37 33.50 -0.15
CA LEU A 112 -1.63 33.09 -0.80
C LEU A 112 -2.20 31.79 -0.23
N LEU A 113 -1.37 30.96 0.42
CA LEU A 113 -1.85 29.75 1.09
C LEU A 113 -2.43 30.10 2.45
N THR A 114 -3.72 29.81 2.62
CA THR A 114 -4.38 29.90 3.92
C THR A 114 -3.68 28.95 4.93
N PRO A 115 -3.63 29.29 6.22
CA PRO A 115 -3.06 28.42 7.25
C PRO A 115 -3.73 27.04 7.29
N PHE A 116 -4.99 26.95 6.83
CA PHE A 116 -5.73 25.71 6.65
C PHE A 116 -5.11 24.79 5.59
N GLU A 117 -4.80 25.31 4.40
CA GLU A 117 -4.15 24.52 3.33
C GLU A 117 -2.77 24.00 3.76
N ARG A 118 -2.03 24.81 4.52
CA ARG A 118 -0.72 24.41 5.08
C ARG A 118 -0.88 23.24 6.05
N ALA A 119 -1.86 23.31 6.95
CA ALA A 119 -2.17 22.22 7.88
C ALA A 119 -2.60 20.94 7.15
N CYS A 120 -3.47 21.05 6.14
CA CYS A 120 -3.90 19.90 5.34
C CYS A 120 -2.75 19.21 4.60
N LYS A 121 -1.80 19.98 4.03
CA LYS A 121 -0.61 19.41 3.37
C LYS A 121 0.28 18.63 4.33
N TRP A 122 0.48 19.14 5.55
CA TRP A 122 1.25 18.44 6.59
C TRP A 122 0.54 17.17 7.07
N ILE A 123 -0.76 17.24 7.37
CA ILE A 123 -1.57 16.09 7.78
C ILE A 123 -1.51 15.00 6.70
N SER A 124 -1.64 15.39 5.44
CA SER A 124 -1.57 14.48 4.31
C SER A 124 -0.20 13.80 4.15
N LEU A 125 0.88 14.57 4.31
CA LEU A 125 2.24 14.02 4.29
C LEU A 125 2.43 12.96 5.38
N VAL A 126 1.96 13.25 6.60
CA VAL A 126 1.98 12.28 7.71
C VAL A 126 1.16 11.04 7.38
N LEU A 127 -0.07 11.20 6.87
CA LEU A 127 -0.93 10.08 6.44
C LEU A 127 -0.25 9.23 5.35
N SER A 128 0.43 9.86 4.39
CA SER A 128 1.17 9.17 3.33
C SER A 128 2.34 8.35 3.87
N ILE A 129 3.10 8.89 4.82
CA ILE A 129 4.20 8.16 5.48
C ILE A 129 3.66 6.96 6.26
N VAL A 130 2.60 7.17 7.05
CA VAL A 130 1.95 6.09 7.81
C VAL A 130 1.42 5.00 6.88
N ALA A 131 0.82 5.36 5.74
CA ALA A 131 0.34 4.40 4.76
C ALA A 131 1.48 3.56 4.17
N VAL A 132 2.63 4.18 3.83
CA VAL A 132 3.82 3.45 3.34
C VAL A 132 4.36 2.48 4.39
N LEU A 133 4.46 2.90 5.65
CA LEU A 133 4.91 2.04 6.74
C LEU A 133 3.99 0.83 6.95
N LEU A 134 2.68 1.05 6.92
CA LEU A 134 1.70 -0.02 7.04
C LEU A 134 1.72 -0.97 5.83
N LEU A 135 1.89 -0.44 4.61
CA LEU A 135 2.07 -1.27 3.41
C LEU A 135 3.33 -2.14 3.53
N PHE A 136 4.43 -1.57 4.00
CA PHE A 136 5.66 -2.32 4.23
C PHE A 136 5.46 -3.44 5.26
N LEU A 137 4.80 -3.14 6.38
CA LEU A 137 4.47 -4.14 7.38
C LEU A 137 3.58 -5.26 6.81
N SER A 138 2.59 -4.91 5.98
CA SER A 138 1.72 -5.88 5.31
C SER A 138 2.53 -6.79 4.35
N LEU A 139 3.49 -6.24 3.61
CA LEU A 139 4.37 -6.99 2.72
C LEU A 139 5.20 -8.01 3.50
N VAL A 140 5.84 -7.59 4.61
CA VAL A 140 6.64 -8.48 5.46
C VAL A 140 5.81 -9.63 6.00
N LEU A 141 4.58 -9.37 6.46
CA LEU A 141 3.69 -10.40 6.97
C LEU A 141 3.27 -11.41 5.89
N VAL A 142 2.92 -10.93 4.69
CA VAL A 142 2.57 -11.80 3.55
C VAL A 142 3.77 -12.63 3.12
N TRP A 143 4.95 -12.02 3.03
CA TRP A 143 6.20 -12.68 2.68
C TRP A 143 6.55 -13.81 3.65
N LEU A 144 6.54 -13.53 4.97
CA LEU A 144 6.79 -14.52 6.01
C LEU A 144 5.77 -15.67 5.95
N THR A 145 4.52 -15.38 5.61
CA THR A 145 3.45 -16.37 5.49
C THR A 145 3.58 -17.22 4.22
N ALA A 146 4.15 -16.67 3.14
CA ALA A 146 4.48 -17.41 1.94
C ALA A 146 5.68 -18.33 2.18
N TRP A 147 6.75 -17.81 2.77
CA TRP A 147 7.98 -18.55 3.05
C TRP A 147 7.76 -19.76 3.96
N ARG A 148 7.05 -19.58 5.09
CA ARG A 148 6.78 -20.70 6.01
C ARG A 148 6.01 -21.84 5.35
N LYS A 149 4.98 -21.50 4.54
CA LYS A 149 4.20 -22.52 3.83
C LYS A 149 5.02 -23.27 2.78
N GLU A 150 5.97 -22.59 2.16
CA GLU A 150 6.86 -23.22 1.21
C GLU A 150 7.80 -24.21 1.90
N LYS A 151 8.40 -23.79 3.02
CA LYS A 151 9.26 -24.65 3.85
C LYS A 151 8.53 -25.91 4.32
N GLU A 152 7.30 -25.78 4.83
CA GLU A 152 6.48 -26.92 5.26
C GLU A 152 6.18 -27.90 4.11
N ARG A 153 6.00 -27.42 2.88
CA ARG A 153 5.74 -28.27 1.72
C ARG A 153 6.99 -29.07 1.33
N HIS A 154 8.16 -28.45 1.30
CA HIS A 154 9.41 -29.14 0.98
C HIS A 154 9.69 -30.28 1.96
N ILE A 155 9.42 -30.06 3.26
CA ILE A 155 9.58 -31.11 4.28
C ILE A 155 8.61 -32.28 4.04
N ARG A 156 7.33 -32.02 3.71
CA ARG A 156 6.36 -33.08 3.40
C ARG A 156 6.76 -33.89 2.17
N LEU A 157 7.19 -33.24 1.09
CA LEU A 157 7.64 -33.91 -0.13
C LEU A 157 8.89 -34.77 0.13
N TYR A 158 9.81 -34.29 0.99
CA TYR A 158 10.97 -35.07 1.39
C TYR A 158 10.57 -36.32 2.21
N GLN A 159 9.60 -36.18 3.12
CA GLN A 159 9.05 -37.31 3.89
C GLN A 159 8.34 -38.34 2.99
N GLU A 160 7.53 -37.88 2.03
CA GLU A 160 6.85 -38.76 1.05
C GLU A 160 7.85 -39.51 0.16
N ARG A 161 8.90 -38.83 -0.34
CA ARG A 161 9.95 -39.52 -1.12
C ARG A 161 10.70 -40.57 -0.29
N LYS A 162 10.97 -40.26 0.99
CA LYS A 162 11.66 -41.18 1.90
C LYS A 162 10.81 -42.40 2.26
N SER A 163 9.49 -42.29 2.33
CA SER A 163 8.60 -43.43 2.59
C SER A 163 8.45 -44.35 1.39
N VAL A 164 8.49 -43.82 0.16
CA VAL A 164 8.46 -44.62 -1.08
C VAL A 164 9.73 -45.45 -1.25
N MET A 165 10.91 -44.90 -0.95
CA MET A 165 12.19 -45.64 -1.05
C MET A 165 12.36 -46.76 -0.01
N LYS A 166 11.48 -46.85 1.00
CA LYS A 166 11.53 -47.90 2.03
C LYS A 166 10.64 -49.12 1.73
N ARG A 167 9.82 -49.07 0.68
CA ARG A 167 9.04 -50.20 0.18
C ARG A 167 9.76 -50.83 -1.00
#